data_AF-A0A2N1MAR2-F1
#
_entry.id   AF-A0A2N1MAR2-F1
#
_cell.length_a   1.000
_cell.length_b   1.000
_cell.length_c   1.000
_cell.angle_alpha   90.00
_cell.angle_beta   90.00
_cell.angle_gamma   90.00
#
_symmetry.space_group_name_H-M   'P 1'
#
loop_
_entity.id
_entity.type
_entity.pdbx_description
1 polymer ?
#
loop_
_entity_poly.entity_id
_entity_poly.type
_entity_poly.pdbx_seq_one_letter_code
_entity_poly.pdbx_strand_id
1 'polypeptide(L)'
;MIKYHQESLNNNSTHNTNRIDYHFGNIYLLEQSIHSYTQSIPHSFFNTDHNIVITLLEKSFFDSRNIHLFDKFMNVLPFNKRKKEVKKSFKYDQMTKELWSSYTNRSRSTFKKRFSKEPQEINNKTSLNRQWDLFEKTLIELKEDIILQKTINLNTSSNIDLPLEL
;
A
#
# COMPACT_ATOMS: atom_id res chain seq x y z
N MET A 1 -13.80 -1.18 -3.52
CA MET A 1 -14.45 -2.45 -3.92
C MET A 1 -13.49 -3.16 -4.86
N ILE A 2 -13.02 -4.36 -4.49
CA ILE A 2 -12.08 -5.13 -5.32
C ILE A 2 -12.93 -5.91 -6.32
N LYS A 3 -12.80 -5.64 -7.63
CA LYS A 3 -13.41 -6.49 -8.67
C LYS A 3 -12.59 -7.78 -8.74
N TYR A 4 -13.20 -8.87 -8.28
CA TYR A 4 -12.61 -10.20 -8.29
C TYR A 4 -12.88 -10.81 -9.67
N HIS A 5 -11.84 -11.08 -10.46
CA HIS A 5 -11.91 -12.03 -11.56
C HIS A 5 -11.10 -13.25 -11.14
N GLN A 6 -11.81 -14.26 -10.65
CA GLN A 6 -11.25 -15.58 -10.40
C GLN A 6 -11.26 -16.31 -11.74
N GLU A 7 -10.12 -16.39 -12.41
CA GLU A 7 -9.95 -17.39 -13.47
C GLU A 7 -9.76 -18.76 -12.83
N SER A 8 -10.35 -19.77 -13.48
CA SER A 8 -10.54 -21.13 -13.00
C SER A 8 -9.27 -21.76 -12.42
N LEU A 9 -9.42 -22.39 -11.25
CA LEU A 9 -8.46 -23.30 -10.63
C LEU A 9 -8.10 -24.44 -11.59
N ASN A 10 -6.92 -24.37 -12.18
CA ASN A 10 -6.27 -25.54 -12.75
C ASN A 10 -5.55 -26.25 -11.59
N ASN A 11 -6.12 -27.35 -11.11
CA ASN A 11 -5.74 -28.05 -9.86
C ASN A 11 -4.35 -28.72 -9.84
N ASN A 12 -3.45 -28.38 -10.77
CA ASN A 12 -2.11 -28.99 -10.88
C ASN A 12 -0.95 -28.01 -10.62
N SER A 13 -1.20 -26.81 -10.10
CA SER A 13 -0.12 -25.89 -9.70
C SER A 13 0.38 -26.23 -8.29
N THR A 14 1.59 -26.79 -8.20
CA THR A 14 2.35 -26.91 -6.94
C THR A 14 2.88 -25.57 -6.42
N HIS A 15 2.66 -24.47 -7.14
CA HIS A 15 3.02 -23.13 -6.70
C HIS A 15 1.87 -22.52 -5.90
N ASN A 16 2.11 -22.25 -4.62
CA ASN A 16 1.26 -21.35 -3.82
C ASN A 16 1.31 -19.96 -4.46
N THR A 17 0.30 -19.63 -5.27
CA THR A 17 0.13 -18.29 -5.84
C THR A 17 -0.29 -17.33 -4.73
N ASN A 18 0.69 -16.63 -4.14
CA ASN A 18 0.43 -15.59 -3.16
C ASN A 18 0.22 -14.26 -3.88
N ARG A 19 -0.99 -13.68 -3.80
CA ARG A 19 -1.23 -12.32 -4.29
C ARG A 19 -0.75 -11.31 -3.24
N ILE A 20 0.43 -10.74 -3.46
CA ILE A 20 1.05 -9.76 -2.55
C ILE A 20 1.21 -8.37 -3.17
N ASP A 21 1.01 -8.24 -4.48
CA ASP A 21 1.05 -6.97 -5.21
C ASP A 21 -0.36 -6.47 -5.55
N TYR A 22 -0.60 -5.17 -5.35
CA TYR A 22 -1.92 -4.55 -5.45
C TYR A 22 -1.83 -3.12 -5.95
N HIS A 23 -2.77 -2.72 -6.83
CA HIS A 23 -3.07 -1.31 -7.08
C HIS A 23 -4.23 -0.87 -6.18
N PHE A 24 -3.98 0.10 -5.30
CA PHE A 24 -5.02 0.73 -4.50
C PHE A 24 -5.38 2.10 -5.09
N GLY A 25 -6.67 2.36 -5.22
CA GLY A 25 -7.20 3.63 -5.71
C GLY A 25 -8.43 4.06 -4.90
N ASN A 26 -8.77 5.35 -4.98
CA ASN A 26 -10.05 5.81 -4.46
C ASN A 26 -11.21 5.27 -5.32
N ILE A 27 -12.43 5.35 -4.79
CA ILE A 27 -13.62 4.78 -5.47
C ILE A 27 -13.83 5.35 -6.88
N TYR A 28 -13.52 6.63 -7.10
CA TYR A 28 -13.68 7.26 -8.41
C TYR A 28 -12.68 6.75 -9.42
N LEU A 29 -11.42 6.52 -9.04
CA LEU A 29 -10.44 5.90 -9.93
C LEU A 29 -10.83 4.45 -10.24
N LEU A 30 -11.33 3.71 -9.24
CA LEU A 30 -11.75 2.32 -9.42
C LEU A 30 -13.00 2.19 -10.32
N GLU A 31 -13.93 3.13 -10.27
CA GLU A 31 -15.09 3.17 -11.17
C GLU A 31 -14.67 3.31 -12.63
N GLN A 32 -13.54 3.95 -12.91
CA GLN A 32 -12.97 4.10 -14.25
C GLN A 32 -12.06 2.95 -14.66
N SER A 33 -11.86 1.96 -13.78
CA SER A 33 -11.10 0.76 -14.15
C SER A 33 -11.95 -0.15 -15.02
N ILE A 34 -11.49 -0.34 -16.25
CA ILE A 34 -12.11 -1.22 -17.25
C ILE A 34 -11.79 -2.66 -16.88
N HIS A 35 -10.51 -2.96 -16.63
CA HIS A 35 -10.04 -4.30 -16.33
C HIS A 35 -8.73 -4.27 -15.55
N SER A 36 -8.48 -5.29 -14.72
CA SER A 36 -7.18 -5.50 -14.07
C SER A 36 -6.80 -6.95 -14.14
N TYR A 37 -5.55 -7.22 -14.50
CA TYR A 37 -5.04 -8.58 -14.69
C TYR A 37 -3.54 -8.64 -14.39
N THR A 38 -3.03 -9.86 -14.28
CA THR A 38 -1.60 -10.12 -14.07
C THR A 38 -1.02 -10.83 -15.28
N GLN A 39 0.23 -10.52 -15.62
CA GLN A 39 0.94 -11.18 -16.70
C GLN A 39 2.36 -11.53 -16.27
N SER A 40 2.88 -12.68 -16.69
CA SER A 40 4.29 -13.00 -16.48
C SER A 40 5.17 -12.12 -17.36
N ILE A 41 6.26 -11.62 -16.78
CA ILE A 41 7.22 -10.78 -17.50
C ILE A 41 8.30 -11.69 -18.10
N PRO A 42 8.64 -11.55 -19.39
CA PRO A 42 9.72 -12.34 -19.96
C PRO A 42 11.06 -12.03 -19.26
N HIS A 43 11.80 -13.08 -18.90
CA HIS A 43 13.11 -12.95 -18.23
C HIS A 43 14.14 -12.13 -19.03
N SER A 44 13.95 -11.99 -20.35
CA SER A 44 14.77 -11.13 -21.20
C SER A 44 14.64 -9.64 -20.86
N PHE A 45 13.52 -9.21 -20.28
CA PHE A 45 13.32 -7.82 -19.83
C PHE A 45 13.65 -7.66 -18.35
N PHE A 46 13.10 -8.53 -17.51
CA PHE A 46 13.28 -8.48 -16.06
C PHE A 46 13.42 -9.88 -15.47
N ASN A 47 14.46 -10.10 -14.67
CA ASN A 47 14.61 -11.33 -13.91
C ASN A 47 13.87 -11.21 -12.57
N THR A 48 12.58 -11.53 -12.56
CA THR A 48 11.70 -11.46 -11.38
C THR A 48 10.83 -12.71 -11.30
N ASP A 49 10.50 -13.13 -10.08
CA ASP A 49 9.52 -14.18 -9.76
C ASP A 49 8.09 -13.64 -9.60
N HIS A 50 7.91 -12.31 -9.67
CA HIS A 50 6.59 -11.66 -9.65
C HIS A 50 6.01 -11.47 -11.06
N ASN A 51 4.69 -11.56 -11.16
CA ASN A 51 3.95 -11.14 -12.35
C ASN A 51 3.72 -9.61 -12.34
N ILE A 52 3.68 -8.97 -13.51
CA ILE A 52 3.24 -7.57 -13.61
C ILE A 52 1.75 -7.47 -13.30
N VAL A 53 1.36 -6.44 -12.53
CA VAL A 53 -0.05 -6.07 -12.31
C VAL A 53 -0.40 -4.94 -13.26
N ILE A 54 -1.39 -5.15 -14.13
CA ILE A 54 -1.83 -4.18 -15.13
C ILE A 54 -3.28 -3.78 -14.82
N THR A 55 -3.54 -2.47 -14.81
CA THR A 55 -4.89 -1.91 -14.68
C THR A 55 -5.17 -1.00 -15.86
N LEU A 56 -6.22 -1.30 -16.63
CA LEU A 56 -6.71 -0.48 -17.71
C LEU A 56 -7.72 0.53 -17.17
N LEU A 57 -7.48 1.81 -17.45
CA LEU A 57 -8.36 2.92 -17.08
C LEU A 57 -9.04 3.51 -18.31
N GLU A 58 -10.27 3.97 -18.14
CA GLU A 58 -10.99 4.67 -19.19
C GLU A 58 -10.32 6.01 -19.52
N LYS A 59 -9.98 6.22 -20.79
CA LYS A 59 -9.30 7.44 -21.25
C LYS A 59 -10.10 8.71 -20.96
N SER A 60 -11.43 8.62 -21.02
CA SER A 60 -12.34 9.74 -20.79
C SER A 60 -12.18 10.35 -19.38
N PHE A 61 -11.69 9.57 -18.41
CA PHE A 61 -11.40 10.07 -17.07
C PHE A 61 -10.34 11.17 -17.05
N PHE A 62 -9.39 11.14 -17.99
CA PHE A 62 -8.33 12.13 -18.13
C PHE A 62 -8.65 13.23 -19.16
N ASP A 63 -9.85 13.20 -19.73
CA ASP A 63 -10.30 14.20 -20.68
C ASP A 63 -10.68 15.50 -19.94
N SER A 64 -10.20 16.64 -20.43
CA SER A 64 -10.51 17.96 -19.86
C SER A 64 -12.01 18.28 -19.89
N ARG A 65 -12.79 17.63 -20.78
CA ARG A 65 -14.25 17.75 -20.82
C ARG A 65 -14.93 17.10 -19.60
N ASN A 66 -14.26 16.16 -18.95
CA ASN A 66 -14.71 15.47 -17.74
C ASN A 66 -14.04 16.03 -16.47
N ILE A 67 -13.74 17.33 -16.48
CA ILE A 67 -13.11 18.03 -15.34
C ILE A 67 -13.81 17.74 -14.01
N HIS A 68 -15.14 17.60 -14.02
CA HIS A 68 -15.92 17.28 -12.83
C HIS A 68 -15.58 15.91 -12.20
N LEU A 69 -15.25 14.88 -13.01
CA LEU A 69 -14.82 13.57 -12.51
C LEU A 69 -13.42 13.64 -11.94
N PHE A 70 -12.53 14.33 -12.64
CA PHE A 70 -11.17 14.57 -12.18
C PHE A 70 -11.14 15.40 -10.88
N ASP A 71 -11.94 16.47 -10.80
CA ASP A 71 -12.11 17.28 -9.60
C ASP A 71 -12.70 16.47 -8.44
N LYS A 72 -13.69 15.61 -8.71
CA LYS A 72 -14.25 14.70 -7.71
C LYS A 72 -13.19 13.73 -7.17
N PHE A 73 -12.34 13.20 -8.07
CA PHE A 73 -11.16 12.41 -7.70
C PHE A 73 -10.18 13.21 -6.84
N MET A 74 -9.79 14.41 -7.28
CA MET A 74 -8.85 15.28 -6.58
C MET A 74 -9.38 15.70 -5.21
N ASN A 75 -10.67 16.04 -5.09
CA ASN A 75 -11.29 16.51 -3.85
C ASN A 75 -11.39 15.45 -2.75
N VAL A 76 -11.28 14.16 -3.10
CA VAL A 76 -11.20 13.08 -2.10
C VAL A 76 -9.79 12.61 -1.82
N LEU A 77 -8.78 13.10 -2.54
CA LEU A 77 -7.40 12.83 -2.18
C LEU A 77 -7.11 13.45 -0.80
N PRO A 78 -6.42 12.70 0.08
CA PRO A 78 -6.09 13.17 1.42
C PRO A 78 -5.20 14.42 1.42
N PHE A 79 -4.55 14.76 0.30
CA PHE A 79 -3.77 15.98 0.14
C PHE A 79 -4.65 17.25 0.03
N ASN A 80 -5.84 17.13 -0.57
CA ASN A 80 -6.78 18.26 -0.72
C ASN A 80 -7.71 18.41 0.48
N LYS A 81 -8.00 17.30 1.17
CA LYS A 81 -8.51 17.36 2.54
C LYS A 81 -7.34 17.59 3.48
N ARG A 82 -6.81 18.83 3.49
CA ARG A 82 -5.85 19.31 4.50
C ARG A 82 -6.50 19.29 5.87
N LYS A 83 -6.72 18.10 6.43
CA LYS A 83 -6.84 17.97 7.87
C LYS A 83 -5.51 18.43 8.43
N LYS A 84 -5.55 19.21 9.51
CA LYS A 84 -4.39 19.53 10.36
C LYS A 84 -3.87 18.26 11.07
N GLU A 85 -3.76 17.15 10.34
CA GLU A 85 -3.24 15.90 10.85
C GLU A 85 -1.72 16.01 10.81
N VAL A 86 -1.18 16.27 11.98
CA VAL A 86 0.23 16.13 12.26
C VAL A 86 0.62 14.68 11.98
N LYS A 87 1.37 14.44 10.90
CA LYS A 87 1.79 13.09 10.53
C LYS A 87 3.18 12.83 11.09
N LYS A 88 3.35 11.70 11.78
CA LYS A 88 4.67 11.17 12.11
C LYS A 88 5.30 10.58 10.85
N SER A 89 6.46 11.10 10.46
CA SER A 89 7.28 10.55 9.39
C SER A 89 8.47 9.83 10.00
N PHE A 90 8.72 8.61 9.56
CA PHE A 90 9.87 7.80 9.99
C PHE A 90 11.03 8.00 9.01
N LYS A 91 12.23 8.29 9.53
CA LYS A 91 13.43 8.55 8.73
C LYS A 91 14.19 7.25 8.43
N TYR A 92 13.68 6.49 7.47
CA TYR A 92 14.29 5.23 7.05
C TYR A 92 15.69 5.41 6.43
N ASP A 93 15.95 6.55 5.83
CA ASP A 93 17.24 6.96 5.26
C ASP A 93 18.35 7.11 6.30
N GLN A 94 17.98 7.36 7.57
CA GLN A 94 18.92 7.52 8.68
C GLN A 94 19.15 6.22 9.47
N MET A 95 18.62 5.09 8.98
CA MET A 95 18.77 3.80 9.63
C MET A 95 20.17 3.22 9.42
N THR A 96 20.93 3.09 10.50
CA THR A 96 22.22 2.39 10.49
C THR A 96 22.02 0.87 10.47
N LYS A 97 23.09 0.11 10.21
CA LYS A 97 23.05 -1.36 10.24
C LYS A 97 22.59 -1.89 11.61
N GLU A 98 22.99 -1.23 12.69
CA GLU A 98 22.64 -1.57 14.07
C GLU A 98 21.15 -1.31 14.33
N LEU A 99 20.62 -0.17 13.85
CA LEU A 99 19.19 0.15 13.94
C LEU A 99 18.34 -0.84 13.14
N TRP A 100 18.78 -1.23 11.94
CA TRP A 100 18.12 -2.28 11.16
C TRP A 100 18.15 -3.64 11.84
N SER A 101 19.29 -4.03 12.42
CA SER A 101 19.40 -5.27 13.19
C SER A 101 18.49 -5.25 14.42
N SER A 102 18.43 -4.12 15.13
CA SER A 102 17.53 -3.94 16.28
C SER A 102 16.07 -4.03 15.86
N TYR A 103 15.68 -3.34 14.77
CA TYR A 103 14.34 -3.41 14.20
C TYR A 103 13.94 -4.84 13.84
N THR A 104 14.83 -5.57 13.16
CA THR A 104 14.60 -6.96 12.75
C THR A 104 14.44 -7.90 13.95
N ASN A 105 15.34 -7.81 14.93
CA ASN A 105 15.28 -8.69 16.10
C ASN A 105 14.05 -8.41 16.96
N ARG A 106 13.75 -7.12 17.19
CA ARG A 106 12.64 -6.69 18.05
C ARG A 106 11.29 -6.90 17.37
N SER A 107 11.18 -6.71 16.06
CA SER A 107 9.99 -7.09 15.30
C SER A 107 9.76 -8.60 15.37
N ARG A 108 10.77 -9.42 15.08
CA ARG A 108 10.66 -10.89 15.15
C ARG A 108 10.18 -11.36 16.53
N SER A 109 10.77 -10.85 17.60
CA SER A 109 10.37 -11.18 18.98
C SER A 109 8.94 -10.71 19.28
N THR A 110 8.60 -9.47 18.93
CA THR A 110 7.27 -8.89 19.19
C THR A 110 6.17 -9.62 18.43
N PHE A 111 6.37 -9.89 17.14
CA PHE A 111 5.40 -10.62 16.33
C PHE A 111 5.27 -12.06 16.80
N LYS A 112 6.39 -12.74 17.10
CA LYS A 112 6.35 -14.08 17.71
C LYS A 112 5.55 -14.07 19.00
N LYS A 113 5.76 -13.12 19.90
CA LYS A 113 5.02 -13.05 21.18
C LYS A 113 3.53 -12.71 21.01
N ARG A 114 3.19 -11.75 20.13
CA ARG A 114 1.82 -11.25 19.96
C ARG A 114 0.95 -12.20 19.14
N PHE A 115 1.54 -12.94 18.20
CA PHE A 115 0.84 -13.80 17.26
C PHE A 115 1.23 -15.29 17.39
N SER A 116 1.90 -15.70 18.48
CA SER A 116 2.25 -17.12 18.73
C SER A 116 1.07 -18.02 19.05
N LYS A 117 -0.04 -17.45 19.56
CA LYS A 117 -1.25 -18.24 19.78
C LYS A 117 -1.88 -18.48 18.41
N GLU A 118 -2.30 -19.72 18.15
CA GLU A 118 -2.93 -20.12 16.87
C GLU A 118 -3.90 -19.03 16.38
N PRO A 119 -3.93 -18.75 15.06
CA PRO A 119 -4.79 -17.73 14.51
C PRO A 119 -6.22 -18.02 14.98
N GLN A 120 -6.78 -17.12 15.79
CA GLN A 120 -8.21 -17.16 16.10
C GLN A 120 -8.91 -17.22 14.75
N GLU A 121 -9.66 -18.30 14.50
CA GLU A 121 -10.26 -18.58 13.20
C GLU A 121 -10.81 -17.31 12.59
N ILE A 122 -10.16 -16.86 11.51
CA ILE A 122 -10.57 -15.66 10.79
C ILE A 122 -11.73 -16.08 9.89
N ASN A 123 -12.88 -16.36 10.51
CA ASN A 123 -14.07 -16.89 9.86
C ASN A 123 -15.05 -15.79 9.41
N ASN A 124 -14.78 -14.51 9.73
CA ASN A 124 -15.62 -13.40 9.32
C ASN A 124 -14.84 -12.10 9.13
N LYS A 125 -15.47 -11.11 8.48
CA LYS A 125 -14.87 -9.81 8.18
C LYS A 125 -14.45 -9.03 9.44
N THR A 126 -15.22 -9.15 10.52
CA THR A 126 -14.94 -8.45 11.78
C THR A 126 -13.69 -9.02 12.46
N SER A 127 -13.53 -10.34 12.49
CA SER A 127 -12.33 -10.97 13.03
C SER A 127 -11.11 -10.66 12.17
N LEU A 128 -11.25 -10.60 10.84
CA LEU A 128 -10.18 -10.17 9.93
C LEU A 128 -9.75 -8.72 10.20
N ASN A 129 -10.68 -7.78 10.24
CA ASN A 129 -10.38 -6.37 10.49
C ASN A 129 -9.70 -6.18 11.83
N ARG A 130 -10.16 -6.86 12.88
CA ARG A 130 -9.53 -6.79 14.21
C ARG A 130 -8.10 -7.30 14.21
N GLN A 131 -7.82 -8.39 13.49
CA GLN A 131 -6.44 -8.89 13.35
C GLN A 131 -5.57 -7.92 12.56
N TRP A 132 -6.12 -7.31 11.52
CA TRP A 132 -5.44 -6.29 10.73
C TRP A 132 -5.11 -5.05 11.56
N ASP A 133 -6.06 -4.53 12.34
CA ASP A 133 -5.85 -3.39 13.24
C ASP A 133 -4.77 -3.69 14.28
N LEU A 134 -4.77 -4.90 14.83
CA LEU A 134 -3.74 -5.35 15.79
C LEU A 134 -2.36 -5.44 15.13
N PHE A 135 -2.29 -5.94 13.90
CA PHE A 135 -1.06 -6.00 13.11
C PHE A 135 -0.52 -4.59 12.84
N GLU A 136 -1.36 -3.71 12.31
CA GLU A 136 -1.01 -2.34 11.99
C GLU A 136 -0.52 -1.58 13.23
N LYS A 137 -1.25 -1.67 14.34
CA LYS A 137 -0.86 -1.06 15.61
C LYS A 137 0.50 -1.56 16.09
N THR A 138 0.72 -2.88 16.04
CA THR A 138 2.01 -3.49 16.43
C THR A 138 3.16 -2.97 15.57
N LEU A 139 2.92 -2.83 14.27
CA LEU A 139 3.92 -2.33 13.33
C LEU A 139 4.24 -0.85 13.56
N ILE A 140 3.23 -0.02 13.88
CA ILE A 140 3.43 1.39 14.24
C ILE A 140 4.24 1.51 15.53
N GLU A 141 3.87 0.79 16.59
CA GLU A 141 4.60 0.80 17.87
C GLU A 141 6.08 0.41 17.68
N LEU A 142 6.36 -0.61 16.87
CA LEU A 142 7.73 -1.01 16.54
C LEU A 142 8.54 0.05 15.80
N LYS A 143 7.87 0.80 14.90
CA LYS A 143 8.51 1.89 14.16
C LYS A 143 8.81 3.07 15.10
N GLU A 144 7.88 3.43 15.97
CA GLU A 144 8.04 4.52 16.94
C GLU A 144 9.14 4.26 17.97
N ASP A 145 9.34 3.00 18.36
CA ASP A 145 10.38 2.61 19.33
C ASP A 145 11.81 2.68 18.78
N ILE A 146 12.00 2.52 17.46
CA ILE A 146 13.31 2.21 16.88
C ILE A 146 13.72 3.22 15.81
N ILE A 147 12.77 3.69 15.01
CA ILE A 147 13.05 4.55 13.86
C ILE A 147 12.90 6.00 14.28
N LEU A 148 13.93 6.80 13.99
CA LEU A 148 13.92 8.24 14.21
C LEU A 148 12.68 8.87 13.54
N GLN A 149 11.90 9.58 14.35
CA GLN A 149 10.66 10.22 13.91
C GLN A 149 10.82 11.73 13.75
N LYS A 150 10.19 12.28 12.72
CA LYS A 150 9.97 13.72 12.56
C LYS A 150 8.47 13.97 12.48
N THR A 151 8.02 14.92 13.27
CA THR A 151 6.67 15.45 13.18
C THR A 151 6.60 16.38 11.97
N ILE A 152 5.81 16.03 10.96
CA ILE A 152 5.61 16.87 9.78
C ILE A 152 4.23 17.50 9.88
N ASN A 153 4.22 18.84 9.85
CA ASN A 153 3.02 19.61 9.59
C ASN A 153 2.95 19.82 8.08
N LEU A 154 1.91 19.27 7.43
CA LEU A 154 1.75 19.34 5.98
C LEU A 154 1.61 20.78 5.44
N ASN A 155 1.45 21.77 6.32
CA ASN A 155 1.37 23.19 5.96
C ASN A 155 2.73 23.89 5.78
N THR A 156 3.87 23.26 6.10
CA THR A 156 5.21 23.88 5.95
C THR A 156 6.11 23.17 4.93
N SER A 157 5.62 22.14 4.22
CA SER A 157 6.39 21.51 3.13
C SER A 157 6.04 22.06 1.73
N SER A 158 5.48 23.27 1.67
CA SER A 158 5.50 24.07 0.44
C SER A 158 6.76 24.95 0.47
N ASN A 159 7.82 24.47 -0.18
CA ASN A 159 8.86 25.24 -0.87
C ASN A 159 10.15 24.43 -0.92
N ILE A 160 10.22 23.53 -1.90
CA ILE A 160 11.28 23.63 -2.90
C ILE A 160 10.56 23.40 -4.23
N ASP A 161 10.31 24.49 -4.93
CA ASP A 161 10.01 24.46 -6.36
C ASP A 161 11.07 23.59 -7.03
N LEU A 162 10.67 22.45 -7.58
CA LEU A 162 11.46 21.83 -8.62
C LEU A 162 11.44 22.80 -9.80
N PRO A 163 12.58 23.34 -10.24
CA PRO A 163 12.60 24.05 -11.50
C PRO A 163 12.26 23.04 -12.58
N LEU A 164 11.10 23.22 -13.20
CA LEU A 164 10.81 22.66 -14.51
C LEU A 164 11.74 23.34 -15.50
N GLU A 165 12.94 22.80 -15.66
CA GLU A 165 13.73 23.05 -16.87
C GLU A 165 13.32 22.01 -17.93
N LEU A 166 12.52 22.53 -18.87
CA LEU A 166 12.27 22.19 -20.28
C LEU A 166 12.45 20.74 -20.75
#